data_AF-A0A971NWL6-F1
#
_entry.id   AF-A0A971NWL6-F1
#
_cell.length_a   1.000
_cell.length_b   1.000
_cell.length_c   1.000
_cell.angle_alpha   90.00
_cell.angle_beta   90.00
_cell.angle_gamma   90.00
#
_symmetry.space_group_name_H-M   'P 1'
#
loop_
_entity.id
_entity.type
_entity.pdbx_description
1 polymer ?
#
loop_
_entity_poly.entity_id
_entity_poly.type
_entity_poly.pdbx_seq_one_letter_code
_entity_poly.pdbx_strand_id
1 'polypeptide(L)' 'MKALIKILNELHPEVNFEAETALVDGGILDSLDIVTLITEINQEYDVSIPAQEITPENFNSVGAIMRLIKKIDEA' A
#
# COMPACT_ATOMS: atom_id res chain seq x y z
N MET A 1 8.06 -3.97 -6.10
CA MET A 1 6.85 -4.84 -6.24
C MET A 1 6.89 -6.08 -5.35
N LYS A 2 7.92 -6.95 -5.44
CA LYS A 2 7.99 -8.16 -4.58
C LYS A 2 7.97 -7.85 -3.07
N ALA A 3 8.69 -6.82 -2.63
CA ALA A 3 8.70 -6.40 -1.22
C ALA A 3 7.32 -5.88 -0.76
N LEU A 4 6.64 -5.07 -1.58
CA LEU A 4 5.28 -4.58 -1.27
C LEU A 4 4.28 -5.73 -1.10
N ILE A 5 4.30 -6.71 -2.01
CA ILE A 5 3.42 -7.89 -1.90
C ILE A 5 3.73 -8.68 -0.63
N LYS A 6 5.00 -8.77 -0.23
CA LYS A 6 5.39 -9.43 1.02
C LYS A 6 4.79 -8.73 2.23
N ILE A 7 4.92 -7.40 2.33
CA ILE A 7 4.32 -6.59 3.41
C ILE A 7 2.80 -6.81 3.47
N LEU A 8 2.12 -6.74 2.33
CA LEU A 8 0.67 -6.94 2.24
C LEU A 8 0.24 -8.35 2.67
N ASN A 9 0.98 -9.39 2.27
CA ASN A 9 0.73 -10.77 2.68
C ASN A 9 1.02 -11.02 4.17
N GLU A 10 1.91 -10.23 4.79
CA GLU A 10 2.13 -10.28 6.24
C GLU A 10 0.95 -9.69 7.03
N LEU A 11 0.24 -8.71 6.44
CA LEU A 11 -0.99 -8.13 7.00
C LEU A 11 -2.20 -9.05 6.80
N HIS A 12 -2.46 -9.48 5.55
CA HIS A 12 -3.59 -10.36 5.21
C HIS A 12 -3.13 -11.52 4.29
N PRO A 13 -2.63 -12.62 4.85
CA PRO A 13 -2.18 -13.77 4.06
C PRO A 13 -3.28 -14.45 3.25
N GLU A 14 -4.55 -14.21 3.58
CA GLU A 14 -5.73 -14.75 2.91
C GLU A 14 -6.12 -14.02 1.61
N VAL A 15 -5.53 -12.85 1.35
CA VAL A 15 -5.90 -11.99 0.21
C VAL A 15 -4.96 -12.19 -0.96
N ASN A 16 -5.51 -12.37 -2.16
CA ASN A 16 -4.71 -12.35 -3.39
C ASN A 16 -4.55 -10.92 -3.92
N PHE A 17 -3.59 -10.18 -3.36
CA PHE A 17 -3.34 -8.78 -3.70
C PHE A 17 -2.96 -8.52 -5.17
N GLU A 18 -2.44 -9.52 -5.88
CA GLU A 18 -2.09 -9.38 -7.30
C GLU A 18 -3.33 -9.31 -8.21
N ALA A 19 -4.45 -9.87 -7.75
CA ALA A 19 -5.73 -9.87 -8.48
C ALA A 19 -6.73 -8.83 -7.96
N GLU A 20 -6.52 -8.31 -6.75
CA GLU A 20 -7.46 -7.38 -6.11
C GLU A 20 -7.16 -5.92 -6.47
N THR A 21 -8.23 -5.17 -6.72
CA THR A 21 -8.18 -3.76 -7.14
C THR A 21 -9.08 -2.82 -6.36
N ALA A 22 -9.83 -3.35 -5.38
CA ALA A 22 -10.66 -2.61 -4.46
C ALA A 22 -10.23 -2.88 -3.01
N LEU A 23 -8.94 -2.75 -2.70
CA LEU A 23 -8.42 -3.06 -1.37
C LEU A 23 -9.05 -2.20 -0.26
N VAL A 24 -9.21 -0.90 -0.50
CA VAL A 24 -9.83 0.01 0.49
C VAL A 24 -11.35 0.00 0.32
N ASP A 25 -11.83 0.18 -0.90
CA ASP A 25 -13.27 0.26 -1.18
C ASP A 25 -14.03 -1.05 -0.88
N GLY A 26 -13.35 -2.19 -1.04
CA GLY A 26 -13.84 -3.51 -0.67
C GLY A 26 -13.72 -3.82 0.83
N GLY A 27 -13.14 -2.90 1.61
CA GLY A 27 -12.95 -3.05 3.07
C GLY A 27 -11.93 -4.12 3.46
N ILE A 28 -11.00 -4.43 2.57
CA ILE A 28 -9.94 -5.43 2.81
C ILE A 28 -8.82 -4.80 3.65
N LEU A 29 -8.43 -3.57 3.31
CA LEU A 29 -7.53 -2.76 4.12
C LEU A 29 -8.36 -1.72 4.88
N ASP A 30 -8.33 -1.81 6.19
CA ASP A 30 -8.94 -0.81 7.07
C ASP A 30 -7.97 0.33 7.42
N SER A 31 -8.42 1.28 8.25
CA SER A 31 -7.59 2.42 8.64
C SER A 31 -6.31 2.05 9.40
N LEU A 32 -6.32 0.97 10.19
CA LEU A 32 -5.15 0.49 10.94
C LEU A 32 -4.18 -0.24 10.00
N ASP A 33 -4.71 -1.02 9.06
CA ASP A 33 -3.89 -1.68 8.04
C ASP A 33 -3.16 -0.66 7.19
N ILE A 34 -3.84 0.41 6.78
CA ILE A 34 -3.23 1.50 6.01
C ILE A 34 -2.11 2.20 6.79
N VAL A 35 -2.31 2.49 8.07
CA VAL A 35 -1.26 3.12 8.90
C VAL A 35 -0.04 2.21 9.05
N THR A 36 -0.28 0.91 9.25
CA THR A 36 0.79 -0.09 9.37
C THR A 36 1.54 -0.24 8.05
N LEU A 37 0.80 -0.38 6.95
CA LEU A 37 1.35 -0.46 5.59
C LEU A 37 2.21 0.76 5.23
N ILE A 38 1.77 1.96 5.56
CA ILE A 38 2.56 3.19 5.34
C ILE A 38 3.86 3.14 6.13
N THR A 39 3.82 2.67 7.38
CA THR A 39 5.01 2.57 8.23
C THR A 39 6.04 1.62 7.63
N GLU A 40 5.60 0.42 7.21
CA GLU A 40 6.45 -0.58 6.57
C GLU A 40 7.00 -0.09 5.21
N ILE A 41 6.16 0.58 4.40
CA ILE A 41 6.60 1.16 3.11
C ILE A 41 7.66 2.23 3.33
N ASN A 42 7.45 3.14 4.29
CA ASN A 42 8.40 4.21 4.57
C ASN A 42 9.77 3.65 4.97
N GLN A 43 9.81 2.54 5.72
CA GLN A 43 11.05 1.88 6.13
C GLN A 43 11.70 1.08 4.99
N GLU A 44 10.93 0.28 4.26
CA GLU A 44 11.44 -0.62 3.21
C GLU A 44 11.93 0.15 1.98
N TYR A 45 11.27 1.27 1.64
CA TYR A 45 11.58 2.05 0.43
C TYR A 45 12.27 3.39 0.74
N ASP A 46 12.56 3.70 2.01
CA ASP A 46 13.16 4.98 2.45
C ASP A 46 12.39 6.22 1.95
N VAL A 47 11.06 6.13 1.94
CA VAL A 47 10.14 7.21 1.52
C VAL A 47 9.34 7.75 2.71
N SER A 48 8.68 8.89 2.51
CA SER A 48 7.74 9.44 3.49
C SER A 48 6.42 9.78 2.81
N ILE A 49 5.41 8.93 2.99
CA ILE A 49 4.08 9.16 2.43
C ILE A 49 3.36 10.27 3.22
N PRO A 50 3.02 11.41 2.59
CA PRO A 50 2.28 12.47 3.27
C PRO A 50 0.81 12.08 3.45
N ALA A 51 0.19 12.59 4.51
CA ALA A 51 -1.21 12.29 4.84
C ALA A 51 -2.21 12.60 3.70
N GLN A 52 -1.86 13.56 2.83
CA GLN A 52 -2.68 13.97 1.68
C GLN A 52 -2.76 12.91 0.58
N GLU A 53 -1.76 12.03 0.49
CA GLU A 53 -1.70 10.95 -0.50
C GLU A 53 -2.39 9.68 0.03
N ILE A 54 -2.91 9.69 1.26
CA ILE A 54 -3.68 8.57 1.83
C ILE A 54 -5.12 8.63 1.30
N THR A 55 -5.29 8.14 0.08
CA THR A 55 -6.58 8.10 -0.62
C THR A 55 -6.86 6.70 -1.15
N PRO A 56 -8.15 6.31 -1.33
CA PRO A 56 -8.48 5.02 -1.95
C PRO A 56 -7.82 4.86 -3.32
N GLU A 57 -7.72 5.92 -4.12
CA GLU A 57 -7.06 5.88 -5.43
C GLU A 57 -5.61 5.39 -5.36
N ASN A 58 -4.87 5.80 -4.33
CA ASN A 58 -3.48 5.41 -4.14
C ASN A 58 -3.30 4.05 -3.46
N PHE A 59 -4.32 3.55 -2.74
CA PHE A 59 -4.22 2.35 -1.90
C PHE A 59 -5.11 1.18 -2.32
N ASN A 60 -6.00 1.36 -3.31
CA ASN A 60 -6.94 0.33 -3.75
C ASN A 60 -6.29 -0.86 -4.47
N SER A 61 -5.04 -0.76 -4.91
CA SER A 61 -4.33 -1.86 -5.57
C SER A 61 -2.83 -1.78 -5.34
N VAL A 62 -2.14 -2.94 -5.43
CA VAL A 62 -0.67 -3.02 -5.43
C VAL A 62 -0.06 -2.08 -6.46
N GLY A 63 -0.68 -2.02 -7.65
CA GLY A 63 -0.23 -1.15 -8.74
C GLY A 63 -0.33 0.33 -8.39
N ALA A 64 -1.41 0.75 -7.71
CA ALA A 64 -1.57 2.13 -7.25
C ALA A 64 -0.53 2.51 -6.19
N ILE A 65 -0.33 1.64 -5.19
CA ILE A 65 0.63 1.88 -4.11
C ILE A 65 2.05 1.98 -4.68
N MET A 66 2.42 1.08 -5.60
CA MET A 66 3.73 1.11 -6.24
C MET A 66 3.95 2.38 -7.07
N ARG A 67 2.90 2.90 -7.74
CA ARG A 67 2.97 4.18 -8.45
C ARG A 67 3.18 5.35 -7.48
N LEU A 68 2.49 5.35 -6.34
CA LEU A 68 2.67 6.37 -5.31
C LEU A 68 4.10 6.36 -4.75
N ILE A 69 4.62 5.19 -4.38
CA ILE A 69 5.99 5.04 -3.86
C ILE A 69 6.99 5.61 -4.87
N LYS A 70 6.88 5.20 -6.14
CA LYS A 70 7.77 5.66 -7.20
C LYS A 70 7.69 7.17 -7.41
N LYS A 71 6.49 7.75 -7.37
CA LYS A 71 6.28 9.20 -7.49
C LYS A 71 7.00 9.97 -6.37
N ILE A 72 7.02 9.42 -5.15
CA ILE A 72 7.67 10.06 -3.99
C ILE A 72 9.20 9.87 -4.03
N ASP A 73 9.67 8.67 -4.38
CA ASP A 73 11.11 8.36 -4.48
C ASP A 73 11.82 9.19 -5.56
N GLU A 74 11.12 9.52 -6.66
CA GLU A 74 11.65 10.36 -7.73
C GLU A 74 11.52 11.89 -7.47
N ALA A 75 10.93 12.30 -6.34
CA ALA A 75 10.66 13.71 -6.00
C ALA A 75 11.77 14.35 -5.15
#